data_AF-A0A377NDQ5-F1
#
_entry.id   AF-A0A377NDQ5-F1
#
_cell.length_a   1.000
_cell.length_b   1.000
_cell.length_c   1.000
_cell.angle_alpha   90.00
_cell.angle_beta   90.00
_cell.angle_gamma   90.00
#
_symmetry.space_group_name_H-M   'P 1'
#
loop_
_entity.id
_entity.type
_entity.pdbx_description
1 polymer ?
#
loop_
_entity_poly.entity_id
_entity_poly.type
_entity_poly.pdbx_seq_one_letter_code
_entity_poly.pdbx_strand_id
1 'polypeptide(L)' 'MSAQHMDPQQAVEVFSEIKCRKAVPIHWGVFELADESLDEPLQELAQATQNNAEIASRFYPLKIGQSILPE' A
#
# COMPACT_ATOMS: atom_id res chain seq x y z
N MET A 1 14.17 6.85 4.09
CA MET A 1 13.89 7.80 2.98
C MET A 1 12.68 8.71 3.24
N SER A 2 12.27 8.89 4.51
CA SER A 2 10.96 9.44 4.89
C SER A 2 10.66 10.87 4.44
N ALA A 3 11.68 11.69 4.15
CA ALA A 3 11.46 13.05 3.65
C ALA A 3 10.90 13.08 2.22
N GLN A 4 11.04 12.00 1.45
CA GLN A 4 10.65 11.96 0.04
C GLN A 4 9.79 10.75 -0.32
N HIS A 5 9.69 9.74 0.54
CA HIS A 5 8.96 8.49 0.27
C HIS A 5 7.99 8.22 1.40
N MET A 6 6.79 7.78 1.04
CA MET A 6 5.73 7.36 1.95
C MET A 6 5.91 5.88 2.27
N ASP A 7 5.96 5.54 3.55
CA ASP A 7 5.92 4.15 4.01
C ASP A 7 4.48 3.60 4.06
N PRO A 8 4.28 2.28 4.22
CA PRO A 8 2.95 1.67 4.27
C PRO A 8 2.07 2.18 5.41
N GLN A 9 2.63 2.56 6.56
CA GLN A 9 1.87 3.10 7.69
C GLN A 9 1.33 4.50 7.37
N GLN A 10 2.17 5.37 6.82
CA GLN A 10 1.79 6.69 6.32
C GLN A 10 0.74 6.58 5.21
N ALA A 11 0.83 5.57 4.34
CA ALA A 11 -0.18 5.33 3.31
C ALA A 11 -1.57 5.03 3.90
N VAL A 12 -1.62 4.27 5.00
CA VAL A 12 -2.86 3.96 5.74
C VAL A 12 -3.39 5.18 6.50
N GLU A 13 -2.50 6.01 7.06
CA GLU A 13 -2.87 7.29 7.68
C GLU A 13 -3.54 8.22 6.66
N VAL A 14 -2.86 8.49 5.54
CA VAL A 14 -3.38 9.34 4.46
C VAL A 14 -4.70 8.78 3.90
N PHE A 15 -4.79 7.46 3.70
CA PHE A 15 -6.04 6.81 3.26
C PHE A 15 -7.22 7.20 4.16
N SER A 16 -7.00 7.18 5.47
CA SER A 16 -8.01 7.48 6.47
C SER A 16 -8.35 8.97 6.50
N GLU A 17 -7.34 9.84 6.47
CA GLU A 17 -7.49 11.30 6.52
C GLU A 17 -8.31 11.85 5.36
N ILE A 18 -8.03 11.36 4.15
CA ILE A 18 -8.73 11.81 2.94
C ILE A 18 -10.06 11.09 2.71
N LYS A 19 -10.44 10.17 3.60
CA LYS A 19 -11.63 9.30 3.47
C LYS A 19 -11.63 8.56 2.13
N CYS A 20 -10.48 7.98 1.79
CA CYS A 20 -10.29 7.28 0.53
C CYS A 20 -11.25 6.09 0.42
N ARG A 21 -11.79 5.86 -0.79
CA ARG A 21 -12.68 4.72 -1.06
C ARG A 21 -11.92 3.46 -1.46
N LYS A 22 -10.87 3.60 -2.27
CA LYS A 22 -10.04 2.50 -2.76
C LYS A 22 -8.63 3.03 -3.02
N ALA A 23 -7.61 2.27 -2.62
CA ALA A 23 -6.21 2.59 -2.87
C ALA A 23 -5.52 1.46 -3.62
N VAL A 24 -4.70 1.84 -4.60
CA VAL A 24 -3.83 0.93 -5.35
C VAL A 24 -2.38 1.30 -5.02
N PRO A 25 -1.69 0.53 -4.16
CA PRO A 25 -0.27 0.75 -3.90
C PRO A 25 0.56 0.60 -5.17
N ILE A 26 1.45 1.56 -5.41
CA ILE A 26 2.40 1.58 -6.52
C ILE A 26 3.83 1.68 -5.98
N HIS A 27 4.82 1.67 -6.88
CA HIS A 27 6.23 1.91 -6.54
C HIS A 27 6.89 0.82 -5.65
N TRP A 28 6.29 -0.37 -5.55
CA TRP A 28 6.82 -1.52 -4.82
C TRP A 28 7.11 -2.69 -5.79
N GLY A 29 7.93 -3.66 -5.37
CA GLY A 29 8.01 -4.99 -5.98
C GLY A 29 8.72 -5.13 -7.33
N VAL A 30 9.35 -4.08 -7.87
CA VAL A 30 9.98 -4.13 -9.21
C VAL A 30 11.46 -3.73 -9.20
N PHE A 31 11.81 -2.62 -8.57
CA PHE A 31 13.18 -2.10 -8.55
C PHE A 31 13.68 -1.99 -7.11
N GLU A 32 14.92 -2.43 -6.88
CA GLU A 32 15.62 -2.28 -5.60
C GLU A 32 16.15 -0.84 -5.50
N LEU A 33 15.33 0.05 -4.92
CA LEU A 33 15.62 1.49 -4.78
C LEU A 33 15.91 1.90 -3.33
N ALA A 34 15.76 0.98 -2.39
CA ALA A 34 15.94 1.14 -0.96
C ALA A 34 16.53 -0.15 -0.36
N ASP A 35 16.89 -0.11 0.93
CA ASP A 35 17.48 -1.25 1.64
C ASP A 35 16.45 -2.35 2.04
N GLU A 36 15.17 -2.13 1.73
CA GLU A 36 14.07 -3.07 2.00
C GLU A 36 13.95 -4.15 0.91
N SER A 37 13.48 -5.33 1.29
CA SER A 37 13.17 -6.38 0.31
C SER A 37 11.99 -5.97 -0.58
N LEU A 38 11.97 -6.41 -1.84
CA LEU A 38 10.87 -6.11 -2.78
C LEU A 38 9.49 -6.55 -2.27
N ASP A 39 9.44 -7.58 -1.42
CA ASP A 39 8.20 -8.11 -0.83
C ASP A 39 7.80 -7.42 0.50
N GLU A 40 8.73 -6.72 1.14
CA GLU A 40 8.57 -6.14 2.48
C GLU A 40 7.44 -5.09 2.55
N PRO A 41 7.28 -4.16 1.57
CA PRO A 41 6.20 -3.17 1.61
C PRO A 41 4.79 -3.78 1.69
N LEU A 42 4.56 -4.96 1.08
CA LEU A 42 3.27 -5.63 1.17
C LEU A 42 3.03 -6.26 2.55
N GLN A 43 4.08 -6.80 3.17
CA GLN A 43 3.99 -7.37 4.51
C GLN A 43 3.69 -6.27 5.53
N GLU A 44 4.38 -5.14 5.42
CA GLU A 44 4.14 -3.98 6.25
C GLU A 44 2.75 -3.37 6.03
N LEU A 45 2.26 -3.28 4.78
CA LEU A 45 0.90 -2.83 4.50
C LEU A 45 -0.16 -3.74 5.16
N ALA A 46 0.04 -5.06 5.10
CA ALA A 46 -0.82 -6.01 5.77
C ALA A 46 -0.81 -5.80 7.30
N GLN A 47 0.37 -5.55 7.88
CA GLN A 47 0.51 -5.24 9.30
C GLN A 47 -0.13 -3.90 9.68
N ALA A 48 0.04 -2.86 8.87
CA ALA A 48 -0.52 -1.53 9.09
C ALA A 48 -2.06 -1.53 9.08
N THR A 49 -2.66 -2.44 8.31
CA THR A 49 -4.12 -2.59 8.20
C THR A 49 -4.72 -3.70 9.07
N GLN A 50 -3.90 -4.47 9.80
CA GLN A 50 -4.33 -5.67 10.52
C GLN A 50 -5.48 -5.45 11.52
N ASN A 51 -5.54 -4.27 12.14
CA ASN A 51 -6.54 -3.91 13.14
C ASN A 51 -7.81 -3.28 12.54
N ASN A 52 -7.86 -3.07 11.23
CA ASN A 52 -8.99 -2.47 10.55
C ASN A 52 -9.28 -3.20 9.23
N ALA A 53 -10.11 -4.25 9.33
CA ALA A 53 -10.51 -5.08 8.19
C ALA A 53 -11.23 -4.28 7.09
N GLU A 54 -11.94 -3.21 7.43
CA GLU A 54 -12.58 -2.33 6.45
C GLU A 54 -11.53 -1.64 5.57
N ILE A 55 -10.50 -1.05 6.19
CA ILE A 55 -9.39 -0.43 5.46
C ILE A 55 -8.63 -1.49 4.66
N ALA A 56 -8.29 -2.64 5.27
CA ALA A 56 -7.58 -3.72 4.60
C ALA A 56 -8.27 -4.15 3.29
N SER A 57 -9.61 -4.26 3.30
CA SER A 57 -10.41 -4.64 2.13
C SER A 57 -10.44 -3.59 1.00
N ARG A 58 -9.93 -2.38 1.24
CA ARG A 58 -9.93 -1.26 0.28
C ARG A 58 -8.55 -0.94 -0.28
N PHE A 59 -7.51 -1.64 0.17
CA PHE A 59 -6.20 -1.63 -0.46
C PHE A 59 -6.11 -2.78 -1.47
N TYR A 60 -5.67 -2.47 -2.69
CA TYR A 60 -5.58 -3.40 -3.80
C TYR A 60 -4.14 -3.47 -4.31
N PRO A 61 -3.24 -4.22 -3.63
CA PRO A 61 -1.90 -4.47 -4.13
C PRO A 61 -1.98 -5.41 -5.34
N LEU A 62 -1.93 -4.84 -6.53
CA LEU A 62 -2.07 -5.57 -7.78
C LEU A 62 -0.78 -6.29 -8.16
N LYS A 63 -0.91 -7.53 -8.67
CA LYS A 63 0.18 -8.19 -9.38
C LYS A 63 0.49 -7.47 -10.69
N ILE A 64 1.71 -7.61 -11.19
CA ILE A 64 2.10 -7.05 -12.50
C ILE A 64 1.15 -7.56 -13.59
N GLY A 65 0.49 -6.62 -14.27
CA GLY A 65 -0.50 -6.90 -15.32
C GLY A 65 -1.93 -7.19 -14.83
N GLN A 66 -2.18 -7.21 -13.52
CA GLN A 66 -3.54 -7.34 -12.97
C GLN A 66 -4.34 -6.04 -13.17
N SER A 67 -5.65 -6.17 -13.32
CA SER A 67 -6.58 -5.03 -13.45
C SER A 67 -7.65 -5.06 -12.37
N ILE A 68 -8.19 -3.89 -12.02
CA ILE A 68 -9.39 -3.72 -11.21
C ILE A 68 -10.49 -3.19 -12.13
N LEU A 69 -11.66 -3.80 -12.08
CA LEU A 69 -12.81 -3.32 -12.84
C LEU A 69 -13.49 -2.16 -12.10
N PRO A 70 -14.01 -1.15 -12.83
CA PRO A 70 -14.86 -0.14 -12.22
C PRO A 70 -16.12 -0.79 -11.64
N GLU A 71 -16.66 -0.16 -10.59
CA GLU A 71 -17.98 -0.49 -10.02
C GLU A 71 -19.10 0.00 -10.93
#